data_AF-A0A7S2BK25-F1
#
_entry.id   AF-A0A7S2BK25-F1
#
_cell.length_a   1.000
_cell.length_b   1.000
_cell.length_c   1.000
_cell.angle_alpha   90.00
_cell.angle_beta   90.00
_cell.angle_gamma   90.00
#
_symmetry.space_group_name_H-M   'P 1'
#
loop_
_entity.id
_entity.type
_entity.pdbx_description
1 polymer ?
#
loop_
_entity_poly.entity_id
_entity_poly.type
_entity_poly.pdbx_seq_one_letter_code
_entity_poly.pdbx_strand_id
1 'polypeptide(L)'
;YQVPDVRRNALLLFGACVAFTVLNITVLQSRVPSSDAMLVAGLEVSAVCLPRKGGGQQPSWQSSNLEGKSIIVWCEILSVSKLRPDGNAFKPQMEVRILDADPRQAQGRLVEQAAEASKRTRGIDGAENVEWRESIFLPVKYKKGDFVQLVLRDEASEQKVALGETALPLSTALRMRRGKDFSEQKLRLVPIGERGEVADGASVLVRFRCFDLAEM
;
A
#
# COMPACT_ATOMS: atom_id res chain seq x y z
N TYR A 1 8.08 -35.27 -43.55
CA TYR A 1 7.35 -34.66 -42.41
C TYR A 1 7.65 -33.18 -42.40
N GLN A 2 6.79 -32.37 -43.01
CA GLN A 2 6.95 -30.92 -43.07
C GLN A 2 6.42 -30.31 -41.75
N VAL A 3 7.25 -29.51 -41.07
CA VAL A 3 6.87 -28.71 -39.88
C VAL A 3 6.84 -27.20 -40.24
N PRO A 4 5.96 -26.72 -41.14
CA PRO A 4 5.81 -25.30 -41.41
C PRO A 4 4.79 -24.62 -40.47
N ASP A 5 3.92 -25.39 -39.80
CA ASP A 5 2.78 -24.83 -39.07
C ASP A 5 3.14 -24.21 -37.71
N VAL A 6 4.14 -24.73 -37.01
CA VAL A 6 4.49 -24.24 -35.66
C VAL A 6 5.09 -22.84 -35.71
N ARG A 7 5.96 -22.55 -36.69
CA ARG A 7 6.54 -21.21 -36.86
C ARG A 7 5.49 -20.19 -37.27
N ARG A 8 4.57 -20.56 -38.17
CA ARG A 8 3.49 -19.67 -38.61
C ARG A 8 2.52 -19.37 -37.45
N ASN A 9 2.17 -20.37 -36.65
CA ASN A 9 1.30 -20.18 -35.48
C ASN A 9 1.97 -19.36 -34.38
N ALA A 10 3.28 -19.55 -34.14
CA ALA A 10 4.03 -18.73 -33.18
C ALA A 10 4.12 -17.26 -33.61
N LEU A 11 4.30 -17.00 -34.91
CA LEU A 11 4.35 -15.64 -35.46
C LEU A 11 2.98 -14.94 -35.41
N LEU A 12 1.90 -15.69 -35.65
CA LEU A 12 0.53 -15.19 -35.51
C LEU A 12 0.18 -14.88 -34.05
N LEU A 13 0.57 -15.75 -33.10
CA LEU A 13 0.40 -15.49 -31.67
C LEU A 13 1.17 -14.27 -31.22
N PHE A 14 2.42 -14.13 -31.65
CA PHE A 14 3.24 -12.96 -31.34
C PHE A 14 2.62 -11.67 -31.91
N GLY A 15 2.18 -11.70 -33.17
CA GLY A 15 1.49 -10.56 -33.79
C GLY A 15 0.19 -10.19 -33.06
N ALA A 16 -0.60 -11.19 -32.65
CA ALA A 16 -1.82 -10.97 -31.88
C ALA A 16 -1.55 -10.37 -30.49
N CYS A 17 -0.51 -10.83 -29.78
CA CYS A 17 -0.12 -10.26 -28.49
C CYS A 17 0.33 -8.80 -28.61
N VAL A 18 1.15 -8.49 -29.61
CA VAL A 18 1.60 -7.10 -29.86
C VAL A 18 0.41 -6.21 -30.21
N ALA A 19 -0.47 -6.66 -31.11
CA ALA A 19 -1.67 -5.90 -31.48
C ALA A 19 -2.60 -5.66 -30.29
N PHE A 20 -2.84 -6.68 -29.45
CA PHE A 20 -3.67 -6.56 -28.25
C PHE A 20 -3.06 -5.59 -27.23
N THR A 21 -1.74 -5.57 -27.11
CA THR A 21 -1.01 -4.66 -26.21
C THR A 21 -1.15 -3.22 -26.69
N VAL A 22 -0.94 -2.96 -27.99
CA VAL A 22 -1.08 -1.63 -28.58
C VAL A 22 -2.52 -1.12 -28.48
N LEU A 23 -3.51 -2.00 -28.71
CA LEU A 23 -4.92 -1.65 -28.64
C LEU A 23 -5.36 -1.33 -27.21
N ASN A 24 -4.88 -2.09 -26.21
CA ASN A 24 -5.12 -1.75 -24.80
C ASN A 24 -4.46 -0.43 -24.40
N ILE A 25 -3.21 -0.19 -24.81
CA ILE A 25 -2.52 1.07 -24.50
C ILE A 25 -3.25 2.27 -25.11
N THR A 26 -3.64 2.18 -26.38
CA THR A 26 -4.34 3.27 -27.08
C THR A 26 -5.75 3.52 -26.51
N VAL A 27 -6.49 2.47 -26.17
CA VAL A 27 -7.80 2.62 -25.51
C VAL A 27 -7.67 3.20 -24.10
N LEU A 28 -6.69 2.75 -23.30
CA LEU A 28 -6.43 3.29 -21.97
C LEU A 28 -5.97 4.75 -22.01
N GLN A 29 -5.10 5.11 -22.96
CA GLN A 29 -4.63 6.48 -23.15
C GLN A 29 -5.74 7.42 -23.65
N SER A 30 -6.76 6.92 -24.35
CA SER A 30 -7.90 7.72 -24.82
C SER A 30 -8.91 8.08 -23.71
N ARG A 31 -8.87 7.41 -22.56
CA ARG A 31 -9.85 7.55 -21.47
C ARG A 31 -9.27 8.08 -20.15
N VAL A 32 -7.96 8.29 -20.07
CA VAL A 32 -7.26 8.66 -18.83
C VAL A 32 -6.32 9.84 -19.10
N PRO A 33 -6.41 10.97 -18.36
CA PRO A 33 -5.46 12.07 -18.47
C PRO A 33 -4.03 11.60 -18.14
N SER A 34 -3.06 12.16 -18.85
CA SER A 34 -1.69 11.65 -19.01
C SER A 34 -0.85 11.48 -17.74
N SER A 35 -1.27 12.01 -16.59
CA SER A 35 -0.60 11.78 -15.30
C SER A 35 -0.95 10.41 -14.67
N ASP A 36 -2.14 9.88 -14.95
CA ASP A 36 -2.63 8.63 -14.33
C ASP A 36 -2.37 7.40 -15.20
N ALA A 37 -2.18 7.59 -16.51
CA ALA A 37 -1.89 6.51 -17.45
C ALA A 37 -0.51 5.86 -17.22
N MET A 38 0.48 6.61 -16.72
CA MET A 38 1.81 6.07 -16.44
C MET A 38 1.81 5.12 -15.23
N LEU A 39 0.89 5.34 -14.28
CA LEU A 39 0.69 4.47 -13.11
C LEU A 39 -0.06 3.17 -13.48
N VAL A 40 -1.06 3.25 -14.37
CA VAL A 40 -1.84 2.08 -14.78
C VAL A 40 -1.05 1.18 -15.76
N ALA A 41 -0.28 1.75 -16.69
CA ALA A 41 0.53 0.98 -17.62
C ALA A 41 1.74 0.28 -16.95
N GLY A 42 2.23 0.79 -15.82
CA GLY A 42 3.32 0.19 -15.05
C GLY A 42 2.88 -0.98 -14.15
N LEU A 43 1.59 -1.12 -13.86
CA LEU A 43 1.08 -2.09 -12.89
C LEU A 43 0.70 -3.46 -13.48
N GLU A 44 0.47 -3.59 -14.79
CA GLU A 44 -0.06 -4.84 -15.37
C GLU A 44 0.92 -5.68 -16.23
N VAL A 45 2.19 -5.28 -16.39
CA VAL A 45 3.15 -6.04 -17.24
C VAL A 45 4.34 -6.66 -16.48
N SER A 46 4.49 -6.45 -15.17
CA SER A 46 5.60 -7.06 -14.40
C SER A 46 5.22 -8.36 -13.72
N ALA A 47 4.76 -9.34 -14.51
CA ALA A 47 4.63 -10.73 -14.08
C ALA A 47 5.15 -11.71 -15.16
N VAL A 48 6.29 -11.40 -15.80
CA VAL A 48 6.96 -12.33 -16.70
C VAL A 48 8.48 -12.28 -16.50
N CYS A 49 8.98 -13.33 -15.83
CA CYS A 49 10.34 -13.87 -15.93
C CYS A 49 11.55 -12.94 -15.64
N LEU A 50 11.90 -12.77 -14.35
CA LEU A 50 13.31 -12.52 -14.00
C LEU A 50 14.03 -13.87 -13.82
N PRO A 51 15.08 -14.18 -14.60
CA PRO A 51 15.88 -15.38 -14.37
C PRO A 51 16.61 -15.24 -13.04
N ARG A 52 16.45 -16.25 -12.19
CA ARG A 52 17.12 -16.41 -10.90
C ARG A 52 18.61 -16.64 -11.15
N LYS A 53 19.40 -15.57 -11.31
CA LYS A 53 20.86 -15.67 -11.36
C LYS A 53 21.38 -15.76 -9.94
N GLY A 54 21.93 -16.92 -9.60
CA GLY A 54 22.59 -17.18 -8.33
C GLY A 54 23.76 -16.22 -8.11
N GLY A 55 23.72 -15.53 -6.98
CA GLY A 55 24.75 -14.64 -6.47
C GLY A 55 24.15 -13.91 -5.29
N GLY A 56 24.66 -14.15 -4.09
CA GLY A 56 24.17 -13.54 -2.85
C GLY A 56 24.45 -12.04 -2.80
N GLN A 57 23.73 -11.26 -3.61
CA GLN A 57 23.64 -9.82 -3.45
C GLN A 57 22.54 -9.53 -2.42
N GLN A 58 23.01 -9.17 -1.23
CA GLN A 58 22.19 -8.52 -0.24
C GLN A 58 21.54 -7.28 -0.89
N PRO A 59 20.22 -7.08 -0.79
CA PRO A 59 19.59 -5.92 -1.39
C PRO A 59 20.24 -4.61 -0.92
N SER A 60 20.44 -3.67 -1.84
CA SER A 60 21.05 -2.34 -1.61
C SER A 60 20.40 -1.57 -0.43
N TRP A 61 19.13 -1.85 -0.13
CA TRP A 61 18.40 -1.27 1.00
C TRP A 61 18.77 -1.84 2.37
N GLN A 62 19.40 -3.02 2.46
CA GLN A 62 19.81 -3.62 3.74
C GLN A 62 21.12 -3.07 4.29
N SER A 63 21.87 -2.27 3.51
CA SER A 63 23.18 -1.73 3.89
C SER A 63 23.35 -0.22 3.66
N SER A 64 22.32 0.49 3.19
CA SER A 64 22.42 1.92 2.89
C SER A 64 21.69 2.81 3.90
N ASN A 65 22.33 3.92 4.26
CA ASN A 65 21.69 5.02 4.94
C ASN A 65 20.56 5.56 4.04
N LEU A 66 19.30 5.27 4.40
CA LEU A 66 18.12 5.73 3.64
C LEU A 66 17.85 7.23 3.83
N GLU A 67 18.52 7.88 4.79
CA GLU A 67 18.28 9.28 5.13
C GLU A 67 18.37 10.20 3.90
N GLY A 68 17.29 10.93 3.64
CA GLY A 68 17.19 11.88 2.54
C GLY A 68 16.95 11.27 1.16
N LYS A 69 16.86 9.94 1.02
CA LYS A 69 16.52 9.29 -0.26
C LYS A 69 15.03 9.34 -0.53
N SER A 70 14.67 9.47 -1.80
CA SER A 70 13.30 9.24 -2.27
C SER A 70 13.04 7.74 -2.31
N ILE A 71 12.03 7.28 -1.58
CA ILE A 71 11.63 5.87 -1.52
C ILE A 71 10.14 5.75 -1.77
N ILE A 72 9.70 4.53 -2.08
CA ILE A 72 8.29 4.15 -2.03
C ILE A 72 8.08 3.28 -0.80
N VAL A 73 7.29 3.77 0.15
CA VAL A 73 6.80 2.96 1.26
C VAL A 73 5.61 2.16 0.76
N TRP A 74 5.77 0.83 0.74
CA TRP A 74 4.68 -0.10 0.50
C TRP A 74 4.12 -0.57 1.83
N CYS A 75 2.83 -0.31 2.03
CA CYS A 75 2.03 -0.76 3.16
C CYS A 75 0.89 -1.63 2.64
N GLU A 76 0.91 -2.93 2.95
CA GLU A 76 -0.21 -3.83 2.68
C GLU A 76 -1.10 -3.89 3.93
N ILE A 77 -2.34 -3.44 3.80
CA ILE A 77 -3.36 -3.57 4.84
C ILE A 77 -4.04 -4.92 4.67
N LEU A 78 -3.76 -5.86 5.57
CA LEU A 78 -4.31 -7.21 5.49
C LEU A 78 -5.72 -7.25 6.10
N SER A 79 -5.83 -6.92 7.38
CA SER A 79 -7.09 -6.99 8.11
C SER A 79 -7.12 -6.11 9.35
N VAL A 80 -8.32 -5.83 9.83
CA VAL A 80 -8.59 -5.31 11.17
C VAL A 80 -9.50 -6.30 11.89
N SER A 81 -9.23 -6.54 13.16
CA SER A 81 -9.96 -7.49 14.00
C SER A 81 -10.45 -6.83 15.29
N LYS A 82 -11.51 -7.40 15.88
CA LYS A 82 -12.14 -6.95 17.13
C LYS A 82 -12.74 -5.55 17.05
N LEU A 83 -13.32 -5.19 15.91
CA LEU A 83 -14.16 -3.99 15.81
C LEU A 83 -15.49 -4.24 16.52
N ARG A 84 -16.10 -3.18 17.07
CA ARG A 84 -17.42 -3.24 17.71
C ARG A 84 -18.40 -2.35 16.94
N PRO A 85 -18.98 -2.80 15.82
CA PRO A 85 -19.98 -2.03 15.10
C PRO A 85 -21.15 -1.68 16.02
N ASP A 86 -21.63 -0.44 15.95
CA ASP A 86 -22.68 0.14 16.80
C ASP A 86 -24.10 -0.09 16.25
N GLY A 87 -24.27 -1.02 15.32
CA GLY A 87 -25.55 -1.36 14.67
C GLY A 87 -25.99 -0.38 13.59
N ASN A 88 -25.28 0.73 13.38
CA ASN A 88 -25.50 1.64 12.26
C ASN A 88 -24.80 1.15 10.99
N ALA A 89 -25.19 1.72 9.84
CA ALA A 89 -24.43 1.56 8.61
C ALA A 89 -22.98 2.03 8.85
N PHE A 90 -22.04 1.11 8.77
CA PHE A 90 -20.63 1.30 9.07
C PHE A 90 -19.84 0.83 7.86
N LYS A 91 -18.95 1.68 7.33
CA LYS A 91 -18.13 1.34 6.17
C LYS A 91 -16.67 1.67 6.44
N PRO A 92 -15.93 0.79 7.14
CA PRO A 92 -14.55 1.03 7.51
C PRO A 92 -13.64 1.22 6.29
N GLN A 93 -12.75 2.20 6.42
CA GLN A 93 -11.67 2.51 5.49
C GLN A 93 -10.40 2.76 6.29
N MET A 94 -9.27 2.23 5.83
CA MET A 94 -7.97 2.51 6.41
C MET A 94 -7.24 3.60 5.63
N GLU A 95 -6.83 4.65 6.32
CA GLU A 95 -5.95 5.68 5.81
C GLU A 95 -4.52 5.46 6.33
N VAL A 96 -3.54 5.44 5.42
CA VAL A 96 -2.11 5.31 5.74
C VAL A 96 -1.44 6.65 5.46
N ARG A 97 -0.76 7.20 6.46
CA ARG A 97 -0.14 8.52 6.43
C ARG A 97 1.31 8.46 6.85
N ILE A 98 2.12 9.32 6.23
CA ILE A 98 3.50 9.59 6.67
C ILE A 98 3.54 11.01 7.26
N LEU A 99 4.01 11.10 8.50
CA LEU A 99 4.09 12.34 9.26
C LEU A 99 5.54 12.64 9.66
N ASP A 100 5.89 13.92 9.75
CA ASP A 100 7.19 14.42 10.19
C ASP A 100 7.28 14.65 11.71
N ALA A 101 6.17 14.41 12.42
CA ALA A 101 6.05 14.56 13.87
C ALA A 101 5.43 13.30 14.49
N ASP A 102 5.70 13.06 15.78
CA ASP A 102 5.17 11.90 16.51
C ASP A 102 3.69 12.12 16.90
N PRO A 103 2.73 11.42 16.26
CA PRO A 103 1.31 11.58 16.60
C PRO A 103 0.97 11.06 17.99
N ARG A 104 1.83 10.24 18.61
CA ARG A 104 1.58 9.67 19.94
C ARG A 104 1.75 10.69 21.06
N GLN A 105 2.49 11.79 20.82
CA GLN A 105 2.65 12.86 21.80
C GLN A 105 1.41 13.75 21.91
N ALA A 106 0.54 13.72 20.91
CA ALA A 106 -0.67 14.53 20.84
C ALA A 106 -1.83 13.71 20.25
N GLN A 107 -2.23 12.67 20.98
CA GLN A 107 -3.32 11.74 20.59
C GLN A 107 -4.54 12.49 20.07
N GLY A 108 -5.05 12.07 18.91
CA GLY A 108 -6.20 12.71 18.26
C GLY A 108 -5.95 14.09 17.64
N ARG A 109 -4.95 14.86 18.09
CA ARG A 109 -4.70 16.23 17.57
C ARG A 109 -4.01 16.22 16.21
N LEU A 110 -3.20 15.19 15.91
CA LEU A 110 -2.50 15.09 14.61
C LEU A 110 -3.29 14.28 13.57
N VAL A 111 -4.49 13.79 13.91
CA VAL A 111 -5.37 13.06 12.97
C VAL A 111 -5.76 13.92 11.78
N GLU A 112 -5.80 15.24 11.92
CA GLU A 112 -6.13 16.15 10.82
C GLU A 112 -4.93 16.98 10.32
N GLN A 113 -3.71 16.70 10.80
CA GLN A 113 -2.49 17.37 10.31
C GLN A 113 -2.24 17.04 8.82
N ALA A 114 -1.68 17.96 8.05
CA ALA A 114 -1.20 17.63 6.71
C ALA A 114 -0.11 16.54 6.78
N ALA A 115 -0.31 15.44 6.04
CA ALA A 115 0.67 14.37 5.91
C ALA A 115 1.58 14.63 4.71
N GLU A 116 2.85 14.19 4.79
CA GLU A 116 3.78 14.23 3.64
C GLU A 116 3.23 13.38 2.49
N ALA A 117 2.69 12.21 2.83
CA ALA A 117 1.95 11.37 1.91
C ALA A 117 0.78 10.69 2.63
N SER A 118 -0.36 10.57 1.94
CA SER A 118 -1.53 9.85 2.44
C SER A 118 -2.20 9.08 1.31
N LYS A 119 -2.69 7.88 1.60
CA LYS A 119 -3.56 7.09 0.73
C LYS A 119 -4.52 6.27 1.58
N ARG A 120 -5.64 5.87 0.98
CA ARG A 120 -6.73 5.16 1.64
C ARG A 120 -7.04 3.86 0.92
N THR A 121 -7.43 2.85 1.67
CA THR A 121 -8.02 1.64 1.12
C THR A 121 -9.41 1.94 0.55
N ARG A 122 -10.02 1.00 -0.15
CA ARG A 122 -11.47 1.05 -0.38
C ARG A 122 -12.24 0.95 0.95
N GLY A 123 -13.43 1.54 1.02
CA GLY A 123 -14.38 1.25 2.07
C GLY A 123 -15.02 -0.12 1.85
N ILE A 124 -15.17 -0.89 2.92
CA ILE A 124 -15.81 -2.23 2.91
C ILE A 124 -16.98 -2.18 3.91
N ASP A 125 -18.02 -2.97 3.68
CA ASP A 125 -19.12 -3.07 4.65
C ASP A 125 -18.61 -3.55 6.02
N GLY A 126 -19.09 -2.88 7.06
CA GLY A 126 -18.61 -3.04 8.42
C GLY A 126 -18.92 -4.40 9.03
N ALA A 127 -17.89 -5.03 9.57
CA ALA A 127 -17.99 -6.25 10.36
C ALA A 127 -17.02 -6.18 11.55
N GLU A 128 -17.16 -7.10 12.51
CA GLU A 128 -16.21 -7.23 13.63
C GLU A 128 -14.77 -7.49 13.14
N ASN A 129 -14.65 -8.21 12.03
CA ASN A 129 -13.38 -8.49 11.36
C ASN A 129 -13.51 -8.11 9.89
N VAL A 130 -12.58 -7.29 9.41
CA VAL A 130 -12.57 -6.77 8.04
C VAL A 130 -11.24 -7.13 7.38
N GLU A 131 -11.30 -7.67 6.17
CA GLU A 131 -10.12 -7.99 5.35
C GLU A 131 -10.09 -7.10 4.10
N TRP A 132 -8.96 -6.41 3.88
CA TRP A 132 -8.74 -5.62 2.67
C TRP A 132 -7.82 -6.36 1.71
N ARG A 133 -6.66 -6.82 2.21
CA ARG A 133 -5.52 -7.32 1.40
C ARG A 133 -5.15 -6.33 0.30
N GLU A 134 -5.09 -5.06 0.67
CA GLU A 134 -4.89 -3.95 -0.26
C GLU A 134 -3.50 -3.34 -0.08
N SER A 135 -2.80 -3.14 -1.19
CA SER A 135 -1.46 -2.57 -1.22
C SER A 135 -1.50 -1.07 -1.48
N ILE A 136 -0.92 -0.30 -0.55
CA ILE A 136 -0.80 1.14 -0.62
C ILE A 136 0.67 1.51 -0.83
N PHE A 137 0.92 2.36 -1.82
CA PHE A 137 2.25 2.83 -2.20
C PHE A 137 2.36 4.34 -1.98
N LEU A 138 3.27 4.76 -1.10
CA LEU A 138 3.46 6.14 -0.66
C LEU A 138 4.87 6.60 -1.03
N PRO A 139 5.04 7.41 -2.10
CA PRO A 139 6.33 8.02 -2.42
C PRO A 139 6.64 9.10 -1.39
N VAL A 140 7.80 9.02 -0.74
CA VAL A 140 8.24 9.95 0.31
C VAL A 140 9.74 10.15 0.30
N LYS A 141 10.22 11.24 0.91
CA LYS A 141 11.65 11.42 1.18
C LYS A 141 11.93 10.91 2.59
N TYR A 142 12.60 9.78 2.70
CA TYR A 142 12.81 9.13 4.01
C TYR A 142 13.57 10.04 4.97
N LYS A 143 12.98 10.27 6.15
CA LYS A 143 13.68 10.82 7.32
C LYS A 143 13.52 9.85 8.47
N LYS A 144 14.60 9.61 9.22
CA LYS A 144 14.60 8.70 10.37
C LYS A 144 13.59 9.12 11.46
N GLY A 145 13.29 10.41 11.54
CA GLY A 145 12.30 11.00 12.43
C GLY A 145 10.85 10.87 12.00
N ASP A 146 10.58 10.37 10.79
CA ASP A 146 9.20 10.25 10.28
C ASP A 146 8.46 9.09 10.95
N PHE A 147 7.13 9.21 10.94
CA PHE A 147 6.19 8.26 11.50
C PHE A 147 5.22 7.77 10.43
N VAL A 148 4.89 6.48 10.47
CA VAL A 148 3.72 5.97 9.76
C VAL A 148 2.56 5.91 10.73
N GLN A 149 1.44 6.53 10.34
CA GLN A 149 0.19 6.52 11.08
C GLN A 149 -0.86 5.80 10.25
N LEU A 150 -1.62 4.92 10.90
CA LEU A 150 -2.77 4.24 10.35
C LEU A 150 -4.00 4.79 11.05
N VAL A 151 -4.96 5.32 10.30
CA VAL A 151 -6.21 5.88 10.82
C VAL A 151 -7.38 5.12 10.25
N LEU A 152 -8.16 4.49 11.13
CA LEU A 152 -9.44 3.87 10.77
C LEU A 152 -10.50 4.96 10.70
N ARG A 153 -11.15 5.11 9.55
CA ARG A 153 -12.25 6.03 9.33
C ARG A 153 -13.52 5.30 8.92
N ASP A 154 -14.66 5.91 9.18
CA ASP A 154 -15.95 5.45 8.65
C ASP A 154 -16.31 6.23 7.39
N GLU A 155 -16.28 5.57 6.22
CA GLU A 155 -16.66 6.18 4.94
C GLU A 155 -18.17 6.41 4.83
N ALA A 156 -19.00 5.69 5.60
CA ALA A 156 -20.45 5.89 5.59
C ALA A 156 -20.87 7.23 6.23
N SER A 157 -20.02 7.78 7.09
CA SER A 157 -20.22 9.07 7.72
C SER A 157 -19.87 10.21 6.76
N GLU A 158 -20.72 11.24 6.66
CA GLU A 158 -20.49 12.41 5.78
C GLU A 158 -19.14 13.09 6.03
N GLN A 159 -18.74 13.18 7.31
CA GLN A 159 -17.48 13.79 7.74
C GLN A 159 -16.28 12.84 7.73
N LYS A 160 -16.45 11.57 7.32
CA LYS A 160 -15.39 10.53 7.35
C LYS A 160 -14.69 10.46 8.71
N VAL A 161 -15.51 10.32 9.76
CA VAL A 161 -15.09 10.38 11.16
C VAL A 161 -13.99 9.34 11.43
N ALA A 162 -12.93 9.78 12.10
CA ALA A 162 -11.87 8.90 12.59
C ALA A 162 -12.37 8.12 13.81
N LEU A 163 -12.21 6.80 13.78
CA LEU A 163 -12.63 5.87 14.83
C LEU A 163 -11.46 5.43 15.69
N GLY A 164 -10.27 5.32 15.10
CA GLY A 164 -9.07 4.98 15.86
C GLY A 164 -7.80 5.15 15.05
N GLU A 165 -6.68 5.25 15.75
CA GLU A 165 -5.36 5.37 15.14
C GLU A 165 -4.34 4.43 15.76
N THR A 166 -3.29 4.17 15.02
CA THR A 166 -2.03 3.66 15.57
C THR A 166 -0.89 4.28 14.79
N ALA A 167 0.26 4.45 15.44
CA ALA A 167 1.44 4.98 14.78
C ALA A 167 2.71 4.31 15.29
N LEU A 168 3.71 4.27 14.42
CA LEU A 168 5.05 3.82 14.76
C LEU A 168 6.11 4.59 13.96
N PRO A 169 7.34 4.68 14.48
CA PRO A 169 8.44 5.25 13.72
C PRO A 169 8.62 4.52 12.38
N LEU A 170 8.85 5.26 11.30
CA LEU A 170 9.04 4.70 9.96
C LEU A 170 10.25 3.75 9.92
N SER A 171 11.31 4.08 10.67
CA SER A 171 12.46 3.21 10.89
C SER A 171 12.10 1.86 11.53
N THR A 172 11.07 1.80 12.37
CA THR A 172 10.55 0.56 12.97
C THR A 172 9.64 -0.18 12.00
N ALA A 173 8.82 0.55 11.23
CA ALA A 173 7.93 -0.05 10.23
C ALA A 173 8.74 -0.81 9.17
N LEU A 174 9.81 -0.19 8.67
CA LEU A 174 10.67 -0.74 7.61
C LEU A 174 11.73 -1.73 8.11
N ARG A 175 11.77 -2.05 9.41
CA ARG A 175 12.74 -2.97 9.98
C ARG A 175 12.41 -4.42 9.59
N MET A 176 13.08 -4.92 8.55
CA MET A 176 12.97 -6.31 8.13
C MET A 176 13.63 -7.27 9.13
N ARG A 177 13.00 -8.42 9.36
CA ARG A 177 13.64 -9.53 10.09
C ARG A 177 14.53 -10.31 9.13
N ARG A 178 15.63 -10.89 9.63
CA ARG A 178 16.55 -11.70 8.82
C ARG A 178 15.79 -12.81 8.10
N GLY A 179 15.95 -12.88 6.78
CA GLY A 179 15.30 -13.89 5.94
C GLY A 179 13.84 -13.60 5.56
N LYS A 180 13.33 -12.38 5.80
CA LYS A 180 12.02 -11.94 5.30
C LYS A 180 12.16 -10.75 4.36
N ASP A 181 11.31 -10.73 3.33
CA ASP A 181 11.25 -9.63 2.34
C ASP A 181 10.37 -8.46 2.81
N PHE A 182 9.64 -8.63 3.92
CA PHE A 182 8.72 -7.65 4.48
C PHE A 182 8.70 -7.70 6.01
N SER A 183 8.22 -6.60 6.59
CA SER A 183 8.00 -6.40 8.02
C SER A 183 6.49 -6.54 8.30
N GLU A 184 6.07 -7.71 8.81
CA GLU A 184 4.69 -7.96 9.22
C GLU A 184 4.47 -7.55 10.68
N GLN A 185 3.45 -6.74 10.94
CA GLN A 185 3.17 -6.18 12.24
C GLN A 185 1.68 -6.22 12.57
N LYS A 186 1.38 -6.59 13.81
CA LYS A 186 0.04 -6.46 14.40
C LYS A 186 0.05 -5.28 15.36
N LEU A 187 -0.73 -4.25 15.05
CA LEU A 187 -0.75 -2.98 15.75
C LEU A 187 -2.12 -2.79 16.42
N ARG A 188 -2.14 -2.37 17.68
CA ARG A 188 -3.38 -2.09 18.40
C ARG A 188 -3.86 -0.69 18.06
N LEU A 189 -5.13 -0.54 17.72
CA LEU A 189 -5.75 0.76 17.51
C LEU A 189 -6.06 1.41 18.86
N VAL A 190 -5.79 2.71 18.93
CA VAL A 190 -6.20 3.61 20.00
C VAL A 190 -7.50 4.26 19.54
N PRO A 191 -8.60 4.16 20.30
CA PRO A 191 -9.87 4.77 19.94
C PRO A 191 -9.77 6.30 19.96
N ILE A 192 -10.44 6.98 19.02
CA ILE A 192 -10.44 8.45 18.93
C ILE A 192 -11.84 8.94 18.60
N GLY A 193 -12.18 10.13 19.11
CA GLY A 193 -13.42 10.83 18.78
C GLY A 193 -14.64 10.18 19.42
N GLU A 194 -15.81 10.69 19.04
CA GLU A 194 -17.09 10.31 19.66
C GLU A 194 -17.49 8.86 19.34
N ARG A 195 -17.11 8.34 18.16
CA ARG A 195 -17.34 6.94 17.76
C ARG A 195 -16.11 6.05 17.97
N GLY A 196 -15.20 6.46 18.86
CA GLY A 196 -13.97 5.73 19.14
C GLY A 196 -14.20 4.31 19.67
N GLU A 197 -15.33 4.06 20.34
CA GLU A 197 -15.68 2.75 20.91
C GLU A 197 -15.70 1.62 19.88
N VAL A 198 -15.97 1.93 18.61
CA VAL A 198 -15.93 0.96 17.50
C VAL A 198 -14.54 0.34 17.35
N ALA A 199 -13.48 1.10 17.63
CA ALA A 199 -12.10 0.68 17.53
C ALA A 199 -11.49 0.23 18.89
N ASP A 200 -12.26 0.23 19.99
CA ASP A 200 -11.73 -0.13 21.30
C ASP A 200 -11.27 -1.59 21.36
N GLY A 201 -9.97 -1.78 21.58
CA GLY A 201 -9.33 -3.10 21.61
C GLY A 201 -9.10 -3.72 20.23
N ALA A 202 -9.44 -3.00 19.16
CA ALA A 202 -9.21 -3.43 17.79
C ALA A 202 -7.72 -3.52 17.45
N SER A 203 -7.37 -4.37 16.50
CA SER A 203 -5.99 -4.52 16.03
C SER A 203 -5.94 -4.67 14.52
N VAL A 204 -5.02 -3.94 13.89
CA VAL A 204 -4.73 -4.01 12.46
C VAL A 204 -3.51 -4.91 12.21
N LEU A 205 -3.59 -5.75 11.18
CA LEU A 205 -2.48 -6.54 10.67
C LEU A 205 -2.01 -5.93 9.35
N VAL A 206 -0.72 -5.60 9.27
CA VAL A 206 -0.12 -4.90 8.13
C VAL A 206 1.23 -5.50 7.76
N ARG A 207 1.64 -5.27 6.52
CA ARG A 207 3.02 -5.51 6.07
C ARG A 207 3.63 -4.24 5.52
N PHE A 208 4.89 -4.02 5.87
CA PHE A 208 5.68 -2.92 5.36
C PHE A 208 6.86 -3.41 4.55
N ARG A 209 7.16 -2.69 3.48
CA ARG A 209 8.38 -2.80 2.69
C ARG A 209 8.72 -1.42 2.13
N CYS A 210 9.98 -1.21 1.75
CA CYS A 210 10.38 -0.03 0.99
C CYS A 210 11.04 -0.46 -0.32
N PHE A 211 10.89 0.40 -1.33
CA PHE A 211 11.59 0.31 -2.60
C PHE A 211 12.37 1.61 -2.82
N ASP A 212 13.57 1.53 -3.38
CA ASP A 212 14.28 2.73 -3.83
C ASP A 212 13.61 3.24 -5.12
N LEU A 213 13.35 4.54 -5.20
CA LEU A 213 12.70 5.14 -6.36
C LEU A 213 13.64 5.16 -7.58
N ALA A 214 14.96 5.04 -7.35
CA ALA A 214 15.94 4.88 -8.42
C ALA A 214 15.99 3.47 -9.02
N GLU A 215 15.35 2.48 -8.38
CA GLU A 215 15.32 1.07 -8.84
C GLU A 215 14.04 0.73 -9.65
N MET A 216 13.17 1.71 -9.92
CA MET A 216 11.96 1.58 -10.78
C MET A 216 12.13 2.33 -12.10
#